data_AF-A0AAJ1D3K6-F1
#
_entry.id   AF-A0AAJ1D3K6-F1
#
_cell.length_a   1.000
_cell.length_b   1.000
_cell.length_c   1.000
_cell.angle_alpha   90.00
_cell.angle_beta   90.00
_cell.angle_gamma   90.00
#
_symmetry.space_group_name_H-M   'P 1'
#
loop_
_entity.id
_entity.type
_entity.pdbx_description
1 polymer ?
#
loop_
_entity_poly.entity_id
_entity_poly.type
_entity_poly.pdbx_seq_one_letter_code
_entity_poly.pdbx_strand_id
1 'polypeptide(L)'
;MRVSSAWAGQGFGGVQIPRVGDEVVVDFINGDPDRPIITGRVYNEASMPPWDLPGDATRMGFMTRSKDGHQANASYLFFEDKPGGELLNMHAEKNMNISVENDKTVAIDGSRTTTIGKEQSDEVTGDATFHYKQKRTTFVDGAEIKTFKDGEDVTVINGRKLNIKNKGDEIDITGGRITKIRGGDDLTVLDGGYIKKIKAGGVDFTVNSGGWTQKVLGGETLITSPNKITIHSDTEVNIDAPYWVTNAHGHQESYVGISLGVAVQGTDFKGLSMSFTPLSFGMTGIKLENNPVTLHFDNGMKTRVAGVEFDSLALSLRAAAAFMFI
;
A
#
# COMPACT_ATOMS: atom_id res chain seq x y z
N MET A 1 -58.24 -15.21 -51.42
CA MET A 1 -57.71 -14.24 -52.40
C MET A 1 -56.21 -14.08 -52.21
N ARG A 2 -55.41 -13.94 -53.28
CA ARG A 2 -53.96 -13.74 -53.20
C ARG A 2 -53.61 -12.25 -53.01
N VAL A 3 -52.41 -11.96 -52.51
CA VAL A 3 -51.91 -10.60 -52.28
C VAL A 3 -50.58 -10.43 -53.01
N SER A 4 -50.43 -9.32 -53.73
CA SER A 4 -49.16 -8.89 -54.33
C SER A 4 -48.15 -8.50 -53.23
N SER A 5 -46.87 -8.78 -53.48
CA SER A 5 -45.76 -8.44 -52.60
C SER A 5 -44.73 -7.62 -53.37
N ALA A 6 -44.10 -6.63 -52.74
CA ALA A 6 -43.05 -5.83 -53.38
C ALA A 6 -41.83 -6.68 -53.80
N TRP A 7 -41.58 -7.79 -53.10
CA TRP A 7 -40.52 -8.75 -53.44
C TRP A 7 -40.94 -10.17 -53.03
N ALA A 8 -41.05 -11.09 -54.00
CA ALA A 8 -41.43 -12.48 -53.75
C ALA A 8 -40.54 -13.45 -54.54
N GLY A 9 -39.74 -14.25 -53.83
CA GLY A 9 -38.90 -15.33 -54.38
C GLY A 9 -39.30 -16.71 -53.85
N GLN A 10 -38.56 -17.74 -54.26
CA GLN A 10 -38.76 -19.12 -53.79
C GLN A 10 -38.18 -19.29 -52.37
N GLY A 11 -38.96 -18.92 -51.35
CA GLY A 11 -38.57 -19.06 -49.94
C GLY A 11 -37.89 -17.84 -49.32
N PHE A 12 -37.86 -16.70 -50.01
CA PHE A 12 -37.35 -15.42 -49.52
C PHE A 12 -38.13 -14.24 -50.11
N GLY A 13 -38.06 -13.07 -49.48
CA GLY A 13 -38.73 -11.85 -49.95
C GLY A 13 -39.34 -11.03 -48.81
N GLY A 14 -40.16 -10.04 -49.18
CA GLY A 14 -40.90 -9.20 -48.24
C GLY A 14 -42.36 -9.66 -48.12
N VAL A 15 -42.82 -9.91 -46.89
CA VAL A 15 -44.20 -10.30 -46.63
C VAL A 15 -44.84 -9.32 -45.65
N GLN A 16 -45.87 -8.63 -46.11
CA GLN A 16 -46.77 -7.84 -45.29
C GLN A 16 -48.18 -8.31 -45.58
N ILE A 17 -48.91 -8.82 -44.60
CA ILE A 17 -50.28 -9.33 -44.78
C ILE A 17 -51.28 -8.20 -44.46
N PRO A 18 -52.35 -7.97 -45.25
CA PRO A 18 -53.40 -7.03 -44.87
C PRO A 18 -54.09 -7.49 -43.59
N ARG A 19 -54.34 -6.56 -42.67
CA ARG A 19 -55.14 -6.84 -41.46
C ARG A 19 -56.61 -6.59 -41.75
N VAL A 20 -57.48 -7.20 -40.94
CA VAL A 20 -58.92 -6.92 -41.00
C VAL A 20 -59.13 -5.43 -40.73
N GLY A 21 -59.84 -4.75 -41.64
CA GLY A 21 -60.07 -3.30 -41.60
C GLY A 21 -59.16 -2.49 -42.52
N ASP A 22 -58.06 -3.07 -43.03
CA ASP A 22 -57.21 -2.38 -44.02
C ASP A 22 -57.96 -2.23 -45.36
N GLU A 23 -57.86 -1.06 -45.99
CA GLU A 23 -58.33 -0.86 -47.37
C GLU A 23 -57.31 -1.42 -48.38
N VAL A 24 -57.80 -2.23 -49.31
CA VAL A 24 -57.00 -2.94 -50.31
C VAL A 24 -57.51 -2.64 -51.71
N VAL A 25 -56.59 -2.55 -52.67
CA VAL A 25 -56.91 -2.46 -54.10
C VAL A 25 -56.99 -3.87 -54.67
N VAL A 26 -58.14 -4.25 -55.20
CA VAL A 26 -58.38 -5.56 -55.82
C VAL A 26 -58.44 -5.39 -57.34
N ASP A 27 -57.64 -6.19 -58.04
CA ASP A 27 -57.69 -6.38 -59.48
C ASP A 27 -58.22 -7.79 -59.80
N PHE A 28 -58.64 -8.01 -61.03
CA PHE A 28 -59.24 -9.26 -61.49
C PHE A 28 -58.43 -9.80 -62.67
N ILE A 29 -57.91 -11.03 -62.55
CA ILE A 29 -57.04 -11.61 -63.57
C ILE A 29 -57.82 -11.75 -64.89
N ASN A 30 -57.38 -11.06 -65.94
CA ASN A 30 -58.07 -10.94 -67.23
C ASN A 30 -59.48 -10.31 -67.13
N GLY A 31 -59.75 -9.54 -66.08
CA GLY A 31 -61.06 -8.92 -65.84
C GLY A 31 -62.15 -9.90 -65.35
N ASP A 32 -61.78 -11.12 -64.98
CA ASP A 32 -62.72 -12.15 -64.49
C ASP A 32 -63.08 -11.91 -63.00
N PRO A 33 -64.34 -11.55 -62.67
CA PRO A 33 -64.78 -11.28 -61.31
C PRO A 33 -64.57 -12.45 -60.32
N ASP A 34 -64.49 -13.68 -60.82
CA ASP A 34 -64.27 -14.87 -59.99
C ASP A 34 -62.79 -15.12 -59.67
N ARG A 35 -61.87 -14.30 -60.22
CA ARG A 35 -60.42 -14.44 -60.04
C ARG A 35 -59.75 -13.18 -59.47
N PRO A 36 -60.13 -12.73 -58.26
CA PRO A 36 -59.60 -11.53 -57.67
C PRO A 36 -58.17 -11.71 -57.12
N ILE A 37 -57.40 -10.63 -57.14
CA ILE A 37 -56.06 -10.52 -56.56
C ILE A 37 -55.86 -9.12 -55.97
N ILE A 38 -55.29 -9.02 -54.76
CA ILE A 38 -54.95 -7.73 -54.16
C ILE A 38 -53.64 -7.23 -54.78
N THR A 39 -53.64 -6.02 -55.33
CA THR A 39 -52.48 -5.40 -56.01
C THR A 39 -51.85 -4.24 -55.23
N GLY A 40 -52.57 -3.67 -54.26
CA GLY A 40 -52.08 -2.54 -53.48
C GLY A 40 -52.88 -2.29 -52.20
N ARG A 41 -52.46 -1.26 -51.46
CA ARG A 41 -53.13 -0.73 -50.27
C ARG A 41 -53.10 0.78 -50.32
N VAL A 42 -54.08 1.38 -49.67
CA VAL A 42 -54.22 2.83 -49.58
C VAL A 42 -54.56 3.22 -48.15
N TYR A 43 -54.10 4.40 -47.74
CA TYR A 43 -54.57 5.04 -46.52
C TYR A 43 -55.89 5.77 -46.79
N ASN A 44 -56.71 5.92 -45.76
CA ASN A 44 -57.99 6.63 -45.81
C ASN A 44 -58.24 7.36 -44.48
N GLU A 45 -59.38 8.03 -44.33
CA GLU A 45 -59.71 8.80 -43.12
C GLU A 45 -59.72 7.94 -41.83
N ALA A 46 -60.16 6.68 -41.92
CA ALA A 46 -60.19 5.76 -40.79
C ALA A 46 -58.82 5.12 -40.49
N SER A 47 -57.92 5.10 -41.47
CA SER A 47 -56.58 4.50 -41.42
C SER A 47 -55.59 5.45 -42.07
N MET A 48 -55.19 6.47 -41.30
CA MET A 48 -54.20 7.46 -41.74
C MET A 48 -52.77 6.88 -41.75
N PRO A 49 -51.85 7.48 -42.53
CA PRO A 49 -50.44 7.14 -42.49
C PRO A 49 -49.84 7.23 -41.09
N PRO A 50 -48.74 6.50 -40.79
CA PRO A 50 -48.08 6.53 -39.47
C PRO A 50 -47.38 7.87 -39.17
N TRP A 51 -47.23 8.76 -40.15
CA TRP A 51 -46.60 10.06 -40.04
C TRP A 51 -47.65 11.18 -40.21
N ASP A 52 -47.42 12.32 -39.54
CA ASP A 52 -48.35 13.44 -39.58
C ASP A 52 -48.15 14.24 -40.88
N LEU A 53 -48.88 13.86 -41.93
CA LEU A 53 -48.76 14.49 -43.24
C LEU A 53 -49.69 15.71 -43.37
N PRO A 54 -49.23 16.80 -44.02
CA PRO A 54 -47.98 16.93 -44.77
C PRO A 54 -46.76 17.38 -43.94
N GLY A 55 -46.87 17.52 -42.62
CA GLY A 55 -45.79 18.02 -41.76
C GLY A 55 -44.51 17.18 -41.80
N ASP A 56 -44.66 15.85 -41.84
CA ASP A 56 -43.59 14.86 -41.88
C ASP A 56 -43.30 14.36 -43.32
N ALA A 57 -43.48 15.21 -44.34
CA ALA A 57 -43.36 14.79 -45.74
C ALA A 57 -41.95 14.28 -46.15
N THR A 58 -40.92 14.56 -45.35
CA THR A 58 -39.54 14.10 -45.55
C THR A 58 -39.21 12.78 -44.84
N ARG A 59 -40.20 12.17 -44.15
CA ARG A 59 -40.02 10.87 -43.52
C ARG A 59 -40.41 9.73 -44.43
N MET A 60 -39.63 8.66 -44.37
CA MET A 60 -39.92 7.41 -45.05
C MET A 60 -39.47 6.20 -44.25
N GLY A 61 -40.15 5.08 -44.38
CA GLY A 61 -39.76 3.85 -43.68
C GLY A 61 -40.88 2.85 -43.48
N PHE A 62 -40.65 1.94 -42.54
CA PHE A 62 -41.55 0.87 -42.16
C PHE A 62 -41.96 1.03 -40.70
N MET A 63 -43.26 1.06 -40.44
CA MET A 63 -43.81 1.00 -39.08
C MET A 63 -44.77 -0.17 -38.98
N THR A 64 -44.52 -1.04 -38.02
CA THR A 64 -45.37 -2.18 -37.67
C THR A 64 -45.99 -1.95 -36.31
N ARG A 65 -47.07 -2.67 -36.02
CA ARG A 65 -47.79 -2.58 -34.75
C ARG A 65 -48.03 -3.98 -34.20
N SER A 66 -47.88 -4.16 -32.91
CA SER A 66 -48.28 -5.41 -32.23
C SER A 66 -49.71 -5.76 -32.62
N LYS A 67 -49.98 -7.05 -32.87
CA LYS A 67 -51.32 -7.51 -33.19
C LYS A 67 -52.22 -7.19 -31.99
N ASP A 68 -53.36 -6.55 -32.24
CA ASP A 68 -54.32 -6.10 -31.22
C ASP A 68 -53.76 -5.03 -30.24
N GLY A 69 -52.59 -4.45 -30.53
CA GLY A 69 -51.99 -3.36 -29.76
C GLY A 69 -52.42 -1.96 -30.22
N HIS A 70 -52.04 -0.93 -29.46
CA HIS A 70 -52.26 0.47 -29.81
C HIS A 70 -51.02 1.07 -30.50
N GLN A 71 -51.09 2.35 -30.88
CA GLN A 71 -50.02 3.04 -31.63
C GLN A 71 -48.65 2.97 -30.93
N ALA A 72 -48.61 2.97 -29.60
CA ALA A 72 -47.36 2.91 -28.86
C ALA A 72 -46.68 1.53 -28.91
N ASN A 73 -47.38 0.46 -29.27
CA ASN A 73 -46.81 -0.89 -29.35
C ASN A 73 -46.17 -1.17 -30.72
N ALA A 74 -45.41 -0.21 -31.24
CA ALA A 74 -44.91 -0.22 -32.59
C ALA A 74 -43.44 -0.68 -32.66
N SER A 75 -43.05 -1.31 -33.76
CA SER A 75 -41.64 -1.47 -34.13
C SER A 75 -41.42 -0.79 -35.47
N TYR A 76 -40.35 -0.03 -35.61
CA TYR A 76 -40.14 0.79 -36.79
C TYR A 76 -38.68 0.93 -37.18
N LEU A 77 -38.50 1.20 -38.46
CA LEU A 77 -37.25 1.63 -39.08
C LEU A 77 -37.61 2.77 -40.03
N PHE A 78 -37.14 3.98 -39.76
CA PHE A 78 -37.40 5.12 -40.64
C PHE A 78 -36.19 6.02 -40.82
N PHE A 79 -36.25 6.77 -41.90
CA PHE A 79 -35.31 7.80 -42.32
C PHE A 79 -36.01 9.15 -42.30
N GLU A 80 -35.33 10.17 -41.81
CA GLU A 80 -35.70 11.58 -41.92
C GLU A 80 -34.69 12.25 -42.84
N ASP A 81 -35.16 12.83 -43.94
CA ASP A 81 -34.31 13.49 -44.95
C ASP A 81 -34.37 15.03 -44.85
N LYS A 82 -34.92 15.56 -43.75
CA LYS A 82 -34.91 17.00 -43.49
C LYS A 82 -33.46 17.52 -43.34
N PRO A 83 -33.02 18.50 -44.15
CA PRO A 83 -31.65 19.01 -44.08
C PRO A 83 -31.25 19.52 -42.69
N GLY A 84 -30.12 19.03 -42.17
CA GLY A 84 -29.61 19.34 -40.84
C GLY A 84 -30.37 18.68 -39.68
N GLY A 85 -31.37 17.84 -39.98
CA GLY A 85 -32.14 17.04 -39.04
C GLY A 85 -32.20 15.58 -39.44
N GLU A 86 -31.25 15.12 -40.25
CA GLU A 86 -31.22 13.78 -40.81
C GLU A 86 -31.14 12.73 -39.69
N LEU A 87 -31.95 11.68 -39.80
CA LEU A 87 -32.04 10.65 -38.76
C LEU A 87 -32.34 9.30 -39.37
N LEU A 88 -31.57 8.29 -38.95
CA LEU A 88 -31.99 6.89 -39.01
C LEU A 88 -32.45 6.48 -37.62
N ASN A 89 -33.72 6.07 -37.50
CA ASN A 89 -34.26 5.60 -36.24
C ASN A 89 -34.75 4.16 -36.37
N MET A 90 -34.24 3.30 -35.49
CA MET A 90 -34.60 1.90 -35.40
C MET A 90 -35.09 1.60 -33.99
N HIS A 91 -36.31 1.11 -33.89
CA HIS A 91 -36.97 0.82 -32.62
C HIS A 91 -37.60 -0.57 -32.65
N ALA A 92 -37.33 -1.35 -31.61
CA ALA A 92 -37.96 -2.64 -31.36
C ALA A 92 -38.84 -2.54 -30.10
N GLU A 93 -40.10 -2.94 -30.21
CA GLU A 93 -41.07 -2.91 -29.11
C GLU A 93 -40.66 -3.82 -27.93
N LYS A 94 -39.95 -4.92 -28.22
CA LYS A 94 -39.62 -5.93 -27.23
C LYS A 94 -38.16 -6.38 -27.27
N ASN A 95 -37.81 -7.24 -28.23
CA ASN A 95 -36.48 -7.81 -28.36
C ASN A 95 -35.88 -7.36 -29.69
N MET A 96 -34.59 -7.03 -29.70
CA MET A 96 -33.79 -6.80 -30.90
C MET A 96 -32.61 -7.77 -30.90
N ASN A 97 -32.55 -8.63 -31.91
CA ASN A 97 -31.43 -9.55 -32.13
C ASN A 97 -30.65 -9.09 -33.35
N ILE A 98 -29.33 -9.04 -33.26
CA ILE A 98 -28.43 -8.68 -34.36
C ILE A 98 -27.37 -9.78 -34.48
N SER A 99 -27.29 -10.42 -35.63
CA SER A 99 -26.25 -11.40 -35.96
C SER A 99 -25.47 -10.95 -37.20
N VAL A 100 -24.17 -11.17 -37.18
CA VAL A 100 -23.26 -10.90 -38.30
C VAL A 100 -22.31 -12.09 -38.38
N GLU A 101 -22.31 -12.79 -39.51
CA GLU A 101 -21.55 -14.03 -39.69
C GLU A 101 -20.04 -13.82 -39.89
N ASN A 102 -19.63 -12.59 -40.18
CA ASN A 102 -18.24 -12.22 -40.39
C ASN A 102 -17.94 -10.92 -39.61
N ASP A 103 -17.64 -9.82 -40.31
CA ASP A 103 -17.18 -8.59 -39.67
C ASP A 103 -18.29 -7.56 -39.48
N LYS A 104 -18.35 -6.95 -38.28
CA LYS A 104 -19.17 -5.77 -37.99
C LYS A 104 -18.27 -4.57 -37.69
N THR A 105 -18.26 -3.60 -38.59
CA THR A 105 -17.58 -2.31 -38.38
C THR A 105 -18.59 -1.24 -37.95
N VAL A 106 -18.23 -0.45 -36.95
CA VAL A 106 -19.02 0.70 -36.48
C VAL A 106 -18.12 1.92 -36.39
N ALA A 107 -18.44 2.98 -37.14
CA ALA A 107 -17.78 4.27 -37.08
C ALA A 107 -18.80 5.34 -36.67
N ILE A 108 -18.42 6.19 -35.72
CA ILE A 108 -19.27 7.26 -35.16
C ILE A 108 -18.40 8.50 -35.07
N ASP A 109 -18.64 9.47 -35.95
CA ASP A 109 -17.87 10.71 -36.00
C ASP A 109 -18.27 11.68 -34.88
N GLY A 110 -19.54 11.63 -34.49
CA GLY A 110 -20.08 12.37 -33.35
C GLY A 110 -19.90 11.62 -32.03
N SER A 111 -20.95 11.62 -31.21
CA SER A 111 -20.94 11.02 -29.88
C SER A 111 -21.74 9.72 -29.84
N ARG A 112 -21.31 8.78 -29.00
CA ARG A 112 -22.08 7.58 -28.64
C ARG A 112 -22.52 7.65 -27.18
N THR A 113 -23.83 7.53 -26.95
CA THR A 113 -24.42 7.32 -25.62
C THR A 113 -25.07 5.95 -25.58
N THR A 114 -24.93 5.22 -24.48
CA THR A 114 -25.56 3.90 -24.29
C THR A 114 -26.11 3.81 -22.88
N THR A 115 -27.39 3.48 -22.76
CA THR A 115 -28.08 3.29 -21.48
C THR A 115 -28.64 1.88 -21.45
N ILE A 116 -28.17 1.06 -20.51
CA ILE A 116 -28.70 -0.28 -20.25
C ILE A 116 -29.47 -0.23 -18.94
N GLY A 117 -30.78 -0.47 -18.98
CA GLY A 117 -31.64 -0.41 -17.79
C GLY A 117 -31.53 -1.61 -16.85
N LYS A 118 -30.79 -2.65 -17.24
CA LYS A 118 -30.58 -3.89 -16.48
C LYS A 118 -29.13 -4.34 -16.60
N GLU A 119 -28.89 -5.48 -17.25
CA GLU A 119 -27.59 -6.16 -17.29
C GLU A 119 -26.93 -6.03 -18.66
N GLN A 120 -25.60 -5.94 -18.65
CA GLN A 120 -24.74 -6.04 -19.84
C GLN A 120 -23.77 -7.20 -19.61
N SER A 121 -23.62 -8.05 -20.63
CA SER A 121 -22.63 -9.14 -20.67
C SER A 121 -21.93 -9.10 -22.01
N ASP A 122 -20.60 -9.06 -21.99
CA ASP A 122 -19.75 -9.09 -23.17
C ASP A 122 -18.83 -10.31 -23.09
N GLU A 123 -18.90 -11.17 -24.10
CA GLU A 123 -17.97 -12.29 -24.27
C GLU A 123 -17.12 -12.02 -25.51
N VAL A 124 -15.80 -11.92 -25.31
CA VAL A 124 -14.83 -11.80 -26.40
C VAL A 124 -13.95 -13.05 -26.33
N THR A 125 -14.06 -13.89 -27.34
CA THR A 125 -13.31 -15.17 -27.41
C THR A 125 -11.85 -14.97 -27.80
N GLY A 126 -11.56 -13.91 -28.57
CA GLY A 126 -10.21 -13.48 -28.92
C GLY A 126 -9.74 -12.28 -28.10
N ASP A 127 -8.82 -11.50 -28.68
CA ASP A 127 -8.24 -10.33 -28.03
C ASP A 127 -9.21 -9.13 -28.05
N ALA A 128 -9.20 -8.36 -26.97
CA ALA A 128 -9.91 -7.08 -26.87
C ALA A 128 -8.91 -5.94 -26.60
N THR A 129 -9.02 -4.84 -27.35
CA THR A 129 -8.19 -3.64 -27.14
C THR A 129 -9.09 -2.41 -26.97
N PHE A 130 -8.85 -1.66 -25.90
CA PHE A 130 -9.53 -0.40 -25.62
C PHE A 130 -8.52 0.76 -25.57
N HIS A 131 -8.57 1.66 -26.55
CA HIS A 131 -7.70 2.82 -26.61
C HIS A 131 -8.50 4.11 -26.39
N TYR A 132 -8.44 4.64 -25.16
CA TYR A 132 -8.98 5.96 -24.84
C TYR A 132 -7.89 7.01 -25.03
N LYS A 133 -7.99 7.84 -26.07
CA LYS A 133 -6.99 8.89 -26.39
C LYS A 133 -6.90 10.01 -25.33
N GLN A 134 -7.94 10.14 -24.52
CA GLN A 134 -8.02 11.14 -23.45
C GLN A 134 -8.38 10.45 -22.13
N LYS A 135 -9.42 10.93 -21.45
CA LYS A 135 -9.79 10.48 -20.11
C LYS A 135 -10.78 9.31 -20.17
N ARG A 136 -10.51 8.25 -19.40
CA ARG A 136 -11.52 7.28 -18.97
C ARG A 136 -11.92 7.61 -17.53
N THR A 137 -13.22 7.72 -17.26
CA THR A 137 -13.77 7.82 -15.90
C THR A 137 -14.69 6.63 -15.68
N THR A 138 -14.60 5.99 -14.52
CA THR A 138 -15.44 4.85 -14.16
C THR A 138 -15.97 5.09 -12.75
N PHE A 139 -17.29 4.99 -12.61
CA PHE A 139 -17.99 5.02 -11.32
C PHE A 139 -18.61 3.64 -11.11
N VAL A 140 -18.33 3.03 -9.97
CA VAL A 140 -18.90 1.75 -9.57
C VAL A 140 -19.45 1.94 -8.17
N ASP A 141 -20.78 1.93 -8.03
CA ASP A 141 -21.43 2.11 -6.74
C ASP A 141 -21.28 0.87 -5.84
N GLY A 142 -21.18 -0.31 -6.47
CA GLY A 142 -20.86 -1.58 -5.83
C GLY A 142 -19.37 -1.92 -5.85
N ALA A 143 -19.06 -3.21 -5.95
CA ALA A 143 -17.68 -3.69 -6.07
C ALA A 143 -17.26 -3.84 -7.54
N GLU A 144 -16.04 -3.42 -7.87
CA GLU A 144 -15.36 -3.80 -9.11
C GLU A 144 -14.50 -5.03 -8.83
N ILE A 145 -14.73 -6.14 -9.55
CA ILE A 145 -13.97 -7.39 -9.39
C ILE A 145 -13.18 -7.64 -10.68
N LYS A 146 -11.87 -7.91 -10.53
CA LYS A 146 -10.97 -8.26 -11.64
C LYS A 146 -10.24 -9.56 -11.29
N THR A 147 -10.28 -10.51 -12.21
CA THR A 147 -9.56 -11.78 -12.07
C THR A 147 -8.72 -12.00 -13.32
N PHE A 148 -7.41 -12.03 -13.14
CA PHE A 148 -6.45 -12.37 -14.19
C PHE A 148 -5.91 -13.78 -13.92
N LYS A 149 -6.17 -14.73 -14.83
CA LYS A 149 -5.79 -16.15 -14.61
C LYS A 149 -4.32 -16.43 -14.85
N ASP A 150 -3.68 -15.67 -15.72
CA ASP A 150 -2.25 -15.80 -16.05
C ASP A 150 -1.44 -14.69 -15.37
N GLY A 151 -1.64 -13.43 -15.77
CA GLY A 151 -1.01 -12.27 -15.14
C GLY A 151 -1.65 -10.93 -15.52
N GLU A 152 -1.17 -9.87 -14.88
CA GLU A 152 -1.55 -8.48 -15.17
C GLU A 152 -0.28 -7.62 -15.29
N ASP A 153 -0.12 -6.94 -16.42
CA ASP A 153 0.93 -5.94 -16.62
C ASP A 153 0.34 -4.53 -16.59
N VAL A 154 0.82 -3.70 -15.64
CA VAL A 154 0.34 -2.32 -15.47
C VAL A 154 1.50 -1.34 -15.60
N THR A 155 1.44 -0.48 -16.61
CA THR A 155 2.38 0.63 -16.79
C THR A 155 1.70 1.97 -16.53
N VAL A 156 2.27 2.78 -15.64
CA VAL A 156 1.78 4.13 -15.32
C VAL A 156 2.92 5.14 -15.50
N ILE A 157 2.87 5.92 -16.58
CA ILE A 157 3.96 6.85 -16.96
C ILE A 157 4.03 8.06 -16.03
N ASN A 158 2.87 8.66 -15.70
CA ASN A 158 2.79 9.92 -14.95
C ASN A 158 2.40 9.73 -13.48
N GLY A 159 2.68 8.55 -12.90
CA GLY A 159 2.42 8.23 -11.49
C GLY A 159 0.99 7.77 -11.17
N ARG A 160 0.82 7.14 -10.01
CA ARG A 160 -0.46 6.60 -9.49
C ARG A 160 -0.81 7.26 -8.16
N LYS A 161 -2.08 7.64 -7.99
CA LYS A 161 -2.65 8.05 -6.69
C LYS A 161 -3.70 7.04 -6.27
N LEU A 162 -3.55 6.46 -5.07
CA LEU A 162 -4.51 5.56 -4.44
C LEU A 162 -5.05 6.23 -3.17
N ASN A 163 -6.37 6.43 -3.08
CA ASN A 163 -7.01 6.97 -1.88
C ASN A 163 -8.00 5.93 -1.34
N ILE A 164 -7.71 5.39 -0.17
CA ILE A 164 -8.60 4.47 0.56
C ILE A 164 -9.04 5.19 1.82
N LYS A 165 -10.32 5.58 1.90
CA LYS A 165 -10.81 6.51 2.94
C LYS A 165 -11.32 5.83 4.21
N ASN A 166 -12.04 4.71 4.07
CA ASN A 166 -12.84 4.17 5.18
C ASN A 166 -12.39 2.79 5.66
N LYS A 167 -11.68 2.02 4.83
CA LYS A 167 -11.25 0.64 5.11
C LYS A 167 -9.73 0.52 4.92
N GLY A 168 -9.22 -0.71 4.85
CA GLY A 168 -7.81 -0.99 4.59
C GLY A 168 -7.51 -1.31 3.13
N ASP A 169 -6.21 -1.41 2.86
CA ASP A 169 -5.64 -2.04 1.68
C ASP A 169 -5.05 -3.39 2.11
N GLU A 170 -5.49 -4.49 1.50
CA GLU A 170 -4.97 -5.82 1.80
C GLU A 170 -4.23 -6.35 0.58
N ILE A 171 -2.96 -6.70 0.77
CA ILE A 171 -2.09 -7.23 -0.27
C ILE A 171 -1.53 -8.56 0.22
N ASP A 172 -2.07 -9.66 -0.29
CA ASP A 172 -1.56 -11.01 -0.04
C ASP A 172 -0.71 -11.49 -1.22
N ILE A 173 0.58 -11.74 -0.97
CA ILE A 173 1.55 -12.20 -1.96
C ILE A 173 2.19 -13.47 -1.43
N THR A 174 1.86 -14.61 -2.02
CA THR A 174 2.37 -15.93 -1.61
C THR A 174 3.80 -16.19 -2.09
N GLY A 175 4.21 -15.56 -3.19
CA GLY A 175 5.56 -15.63 -3.74
C GLY A 175 6.49 -14.54 -3.21
N GLY A 176 7.47 -14.14 -4.03
CA GLY A 176 8.37 -13.03 -3.72
C GLY A 176 7.80 -11.68 -4.16
N ARG A 177 8.06 -10.63 -3.37
CA ARG A 177 7.83 -9.23 -3.77
C ARG A 177 9.15 -8.53 -4.02
N ILE A 178 9.35 -8.01 -5.23
CA ILE A 178 10.49 -7.16 -5.57
C ILE A 178 9.98 -5.75 -5.79
N THR A 179 10.38 -4.84 -4.93
CA THR A 179 10.09 -3.41 -5.08
C THR A 179 11.39 -2.67 -5.37
N LYS A 180 11.48 -2.00 -6.53
CA LYS A 180 12.62 -1.15 -6.91
C LYS A 180 12.22 0.32 -6.82
N ILE A 181 12.64 0.98 -5.76
CA ILE A 181 12.34 2.38 -5.50
C ILE A 181 13.63 3.19 -5.71
N ARG A 182 13.64 4.10 -6.69
CA ARG A 182 14.79 4.97 -6.99
C ARG A 182 14.76 6.31 -6.24
N GLY A 183 13.56 6.81 -5.92
CA GLY A 183 13.33 8.16 -5.38
C GLY A 183 13.12 8.24 -3.86
N GLY A 184 13.33 7.14 -3.13
CA GLY A 184 12.99 7.02 -1.70
C GLY A 184 11.57 6.51 -1.44
N ASP A 185 11.36 5.95 -0.26
CA ASP A 185 10.08 5.43 0.24
C ASP A 185 9.78 6.13 1.56
N ASP A 186 8.60 6.74 1.67
CA ASP A 186 8.17 7.44 2.89
C ASP A 186 6.90 6.78 3.43
N LEU A 187 6.96 6.42 4.71
CA LEU A 187 5.84 5.84 5.43
C LEU A 187 5.58 6.66 6.70
N THR A 188 4.50 7.42 6.66
CA THR A 188 3.98 8.11 7.83
C THR A 188 2.83 7.30 8.43
N VAL A 189 3.00 6.85 9.68
CA VAL A 189 1.94 6.23 10.50
C VAL A 189 1.57 7.24 11.58
N LEU A 190 0.44 7.94 11.39
CA LEU A 190 0.00 9.00 12.31
C LEU A 190 -0.49 8.43 13.64
N ASP A 191 -1.23 7.31 13.59
CA ASP A 191 -1.81 6.62 14.75
C ASP A 191 -1.70 5.08 14.54
N GLY A 192 -1.65 4.30 15.63
CA GLY A 192 -1.71 2.83 15.58
C GLY A 192 -0.39 2.06 15.67
N GLY A 193 0.75 2.74 15.84
CA GLY A 193 2.07 2.12 15.97
C GLY A 193 2.58 1.50 14.66
N TYR A 194 3.88 1.63 14.39
CA TYR A 194 4.50 1.06 13.19
C TYR A 194 5.20 -0.26 13.52
N ILE A 195 4.64 -1.37 13.06
CA ILE A 195 5.24 -2.71 13.23
C ILE A 195 6.02 -3.05 11.95
N LYS A 196 7.34 -2.84 11.99
CA LYS A 196 8.25 -3.32 10.95
C LYS A 196 8.70 -4.73 11.30
N LYS A 197 8.11 -5.75 10.66
CA LYS A 197 8.58 -7.14 10.75
C LYS A 197 9.34 -7.53 9.49
N ILE A 198 10.57 -7.96 9.73
CA ILE A 198 11.50 -8.59 8.78
C ILE A 198 11.59 -10.08 9.25
N LYS A 199 12.06 -11.12 8.53
CA LYS A 199 13.50 -11.32 8.29
C LYS A 199 13.96 -12.72 7.77
N ALA A 200 14.96 -12.68 6.85
CA ALA A 200 16.13 -13.56 6.70
C ALA A 200 17.45 -12.76 6.42
N GLY A 201 17.71 -11.63 7.10
CA GLY A 201 18.95 -10.85 6.98
C GLY A 201 19.29 -9.75 8.04
N GLY A 202 18.96 -8.47 7.81
CA GLY A 202 19.25 -7.29 8.67
C GLY A 202 18.00 -6.41 8.96
N VAL A 203 17.97 -5.65 10.07
CA VAL A 203 16.84 -4.79 10.52
C VAL A 203 17.31 -3.37 10.78
N ASP A 204 16.50 -2.39 10.39
CA ASP A 204 16.54 -1.05 10.96
C ASP A 204 15.20 -0.74 11.60
N PHE A 205 15.24 -0.29 12.85
CA PHE A 205 14.10 -0.15 13.73
C PHE A 205 14.20 1.21 14.43
N THR A 206 13.14 2.00 14.35
CA THR A 206 13.11 3.39 14.79
C THR A 206 11.72 3.69 15.34
N VAL A 207 11.64 4.42 16.45
CA VAL A 207 10.41 4.71 17.20
C VAL A 207 10.10 6.19 17.06
N ASN A 208 8.94 6.52 16.48
CA ASN A 208 8.58 7.90 16.11
C ASN A 208 7.90 8.71 17.23
N SER A 209 7.40 8.05 18.29
CA SER A 209 6.90 8.68 19.53
C SER A 209 6.97 7.67 20.70
N GLY A 210 7.20 8.14 21.95
CA GLY A 210 7.52 7.29 23.11
C GLY A 210 9.02 7.03 23.29
N GLY A 211 9.42 6.25 24.30
CA GLY A 211 10.83 5.90 24.51
C GLY A 211 11.28 4.76 23.59
N TRP A 212 12.49 4.86 23.02
CA TRP A 212 13.14 3.69 22.43
C TRP A 212 13.75 2.85 23.56
N THR A 213 13.10 1.73 23.91
CA THR A 213 13.67 0.74 24.82
C THR A 213 14.11 -0.47 24.02
N GLN A 214 15.42 -0.68 23.93
CA GLN A 214 16.00 -1.93 23.46
C GLN A 214 16.42 -2.77 24.70
N LYS A 215 15.60 -3.74 25.14
CA LYS A 215 15.89 -4.67 26.27
C LYS A 215 16.35 -6.02 25.74
N VAL A 216 17.52 -6.49 26.17
CA VAL A 216 18.09 -7.81 25.84
C VAL A 216 18.30 -8.58 27.15
N LEU A 217 17.59 -9.70 27.38
CA LEU A 217 17.52 -10.41 28.68
C LEU A 217 18.52 -11.59 28.81
N GLY A 218 19.22 -11.91 27.74
CA GLY A 218 20.18 -13.00 27.67
C GLY A 218 20.77 -13.12 26.26
N GLY A 219 22.04 -13.52 26.15
CA GLY A 219 22.83 -13.54 24.91
C GLY A 219 23.76 -12.32 24.78
N GLU A 220 24.43 -12.23 23.64
CA GLU A 220 25.32 -11.11 23.33
C GLU A 220 24.60 -10.09 22.44
N THR A 221 24.63 -8.82 22.84
CA THR A 221 24.39 -7.72 21.89
C THR A 221 25.73 -7.35 21.32
N LEU A 222 26.11 -8.08 20.26
CA LEU A 222 27.32 -7.79 19.53
C LEU A 222 27.05 -6.56 18.67
N ILE A 223 27.19 -5.39 19.29
CA ILE A 223 27.50 -4.17 18.55
C ILE A 223 28.96 -4.35 18.21
N THR A 224 29.22 -5.07 17.13
CA THR A 224 30.54 -5.10 16.54
C THR A 224 30.50 -4.20 15.36
N SER A 225 31.49 -3.34 15.33
CA SER A 225 31.83 -2.60 14.17
C SER A 225 33.31 -2.83 14.00
N PRO A 226 33.80 -3.12 12.79
CA PRO A 226 35.22 -2.97 12.49
C PRO A 226 35.73 -1.51 12.69
N ASN A 227 34.96 -0.65 13.38
CA ASN A 227 35.14 0.78 13.58
C ASN A 227 34.63 1.17 14.98
N LYS A 228 34.58 2.48 15.23
CA LYS A 228 34.12 3.06 16.49
C LYS A 228 32.67 2.71 16.79
N ILE A 229 32.42 2.32 18.04
CA ILE A 229 31.10 2.25 18.65
C ILE A 229 31.07 3.33 19.73
N THR A 230 30.02 4.15 19.73
CA THR A 230 29.87 5.27 20.65
C THR A 230 28.54 5.11 21.37
N ILE A 231 28.58 5.21 22.69
CA ILE A 231 27.39 5.29 23.53
C ILE A 231 27.48 6.64 24.22
N HIS A 232 26.45 7.46 24.06
CA HIS A 232 26.40 8.85 24.51
C HIS A 232 25.03 9.10 25.13
N SER A 233 25.00 9.94 26.16
CA SER A 233 23.79 10.45 26.77
C SER A 233 24.09 11.82 27.34
N ASP A 234 23.15 12.75 27.21
CA ASP A 234 23.29 14.13 27.70
C ASP A 234 23.04 14.24 29.20
N THR A 235 22.33 13.26 29.73
CA THR A 235 22.05 13.15 31.15
C THR A 235 22.99 12.12 31.76
N GLU A 236 22.81 10.86 31.39
CA GLU A 236 23.54 9.76 31.99
C GLU A 236 23.63 8.56 31.05
N VAL A 237 24.83 8.01 30.95
CA VAL A 237 25.05 6.63 30.52
C VAL A 237 25.37 5.83 31.77
N ASN A 238 24.41 5.04 32.26
CA ASN A 238 24.62 4.16 33.41
C ASN A 238 24.98 2.75 32.94
N ILE A 239 26.16 2.28 33.36
CA ILE A 239 26.66 0.93 33.11
C ILE A 239 26.91 0.28 34.47
N ASP A 240 25.98 -0.57 34.88
CA ASP A 240 26.03 -1.29 36.16
C ASP A 240 26.43 -2.75 35.91
N ALA A 241 27.66 -3.11 36.31
CA ALA A 241 28.23 -4.43 36.10
C ALA A 241 29.17 -4.86 37.26
N PRO A 242 29.09 -6.13 37.73
CA PRO A 242 30.01 -6.66 38.76
C PRO A 242 31.46 -6.79 38.28
N TYR A 243 31.65 -7.00 36.97
CA TYR A 243 32.97 -7.14 36.35
C TYR A 243 32.99 -6.47 34.96
N TRP A 244 33.94 -5.57 34.76
CA TRP A 244 34.13 -4.80 33.52
C TRP A 244 35.57 -4.94 33.05
N VAL A 245 35.76 -5.32 31.78
CA VAL A 245 37.08 -5.56 31.18
C VAL A 245 37.23 -4.68 29.94
N THR A 246 38.30 -3.89 29.89
CA THR A 246 38.69 -3.13 28.70
C THR A 246 40.02 -3.63 28.19
N ASN A 247 40.09 -3.95 26.89
CA ASN A 247 41.33 -4.30 26.21
C ASN A 247 41.64 -3.22 25.17
N ALA A 248 42.31 -2.16 25.62
CA ALA A 248 42.58 -0.97 24.81
C ALA A 248 44.09 -0.75 24.66
N HIS A 249 44.55 -0.59 23.42
CA HIS A 249 45.95 -0.27 23.11
C HIS A 249 46.34 1.14 23.61
N GLY A 250 45.36 2.03 23.72
CA GLY A 250 45.49 3.32 24.40
C GLY A 250 44.18 3.60 25.14
N HIS A 251 44.28 3.95 26.43
CA HIS A 251 43.16 4.44 27.23
C HIS A 251 43.50 5.86 27.69
N GLN A 252 42.55 6.78 27.60
CA GLN A 252 42.64 8.12 28.17
C GLN A 252 41.34 8.37 28.90
N GLU A 253 41.43 8.46 30.22
CA GLU A 253 40.32 8.85 31.09
C GLU A 253 40.66 10.23 31.69
N SER A 254 39.74 11.18 31.56
CA SER A 254 39.91 12.55 32.07
C SER A 254 38.69 12.89 32.88
N TYR A 255 38.86 13.07 34.19
CA TYR A 255 37.79 13.42 35.12
C TYR A 255 38.02 14.83 35.67
N VAL A 256 36.95 15.59 35.84
CA VAL A 256 36.99 16.90 36.52
C VAL A 256 36.07 16.83 37.73
N GLY A 257 36.65 16.84 38.93
CA GLY A 257 35.90 16.97 40.21
C GLY A 257 35.35 15.69 40.84
N ILE A 258 35.96 14.52 40.61
CA ILE A 258 35.46 13.24 41.14
C ILE A 258 36.21 12.74 42.39
N SER A 259 35.55 11.91 43.20
CA SER A 259 36.20 11.00 44.15
C SER A 259 36.22 9.58 43.56
N LEU A 260 37.39 8.93 43.58
CA LEU A 260 37.55 7.55 43.13
C LEU A 260 37.69 6.64 44.36
N GLY A 261 36.70 5.79 44.59
CA GLY A 261 36.72 4.78 45.65
C GLY A 261 37.03 3.40 45.08
N VAL A 262 38.13 2.79 45.51
CA VAL A 262 38.55 1.45 45.08
C VAL A 262 38.59 0.55 46.31
N ALA A 263 37.60 -0.33 46.47
CA ALA A 263 37.53 -1.30 47.56
C ALA A 263 37.74 -2.71 47.00
N VAL A 264 38.99 -3.14 46.85
CA VAL A 264 39.33 -4.45 46.26
C VAL A 264 40.51 -5.10 46.97
N GLN A 265 40.59 -6.42 46.84
CA GLN A 265 41.55 -7.30 47.50
C GLN A 265 43.02 -7.15 46.99
N GLY A 266 43.27 -6.31 45.97
CA GLY A 266 44.62 -5.93 45.50
C GLY A 266 44.64 -5.20 44.14
N THR A 267 45.61 -4.30 43.93
CA THR A 267 45.88 -3.57 42.67
C THR A 267 47.39 -3.53 42.38
N ASP A 268 47.81 -3.70 41.12
CA ASP A 268 49.21 -3.66 40.67
C ASP A 268 49.36 -2.65 39.53
N PHE A 269 50.35 -1.77 39.60
CA PHE A 269 50.60 -0.77 38.57
C PHE A 269 52.09 -0.74 38.22
N LYS A 270 52.42 -0.83 36.93
CA LYS A 270 53.81 -0.85 36.42
C LYS A 270 54.10 0.41 35.63
N GLY A 271 55.22 1.07 35.93
CA GLY A 271 55.56 2.35 35.30
C GLY A 271 54.60 3.48 35.68
N LEU A 272 53.89 3.35 36.80
CA LEU A 272 52.96 4.34 37.32
C LEU A 272 53.73 5.58 37.80
N SER A 273 53.48 6.72 37.16
CA SER A 273 53.87 8.04 37.67
C SER A 273 52.62 8.76 38.13
N MET A 274 52.45 8.87 39.46
CA MET A 274 51.38 9.67 40.05
C MET A 274 51.97 11.02 40.45
N SER A 275 51.50 12.12 39.84
CA SER A 275 51.80 13.48 40.27
C SER A 275 50.55 14.05 40.92
N PHE A 276 50.64 14.36 42.21
CA PHE A 276 49.59 15.02 42.96
C PHE A 276 50.07 16.42 43.33
N THR A 277 49.28 17.45 43.00
CA THR A 277 49.66 18.83 43.31
C THR A 277 48.43 19.62 43.71
N PRO A 278 48.19 19.95 45.00
CA PRO A 278 48.55 19.27 46.27
C PRO A 278 47.46 18.26 46.74
N LEU A 279 47.83 17.13 47.36
CA LEU A 279 46.91 16.17 48.03
C LEU A 279 47.56 15.55 49.26
N SER A 280 46.77 15.23 50.28
CA SER A 280 47.16 14.36 51.38
C SER A 280 46.87 12.90 51.02
N PHE A 281 47.75 11.98 51.42
CA PHE A 281 47.63 10.54 51.15
C PHE A 281 47.80 9.78 52.47
N GLY A 282 46.87 8.86 52.75
CA GLY A 282 46.88 8.07 53.97
C GLY A 282 46.68 6.60 53.62
N MET A 283 47.40 5.71 54.33
CA MET A 283 47.34 4.26 54.16
C MET A 283 47.46 3.59 55.53
N THR A 284 46.78 2.45 55.70
CA THR A 284 46.80 1.68 56.95
C THR A 284 46.92 0.20 56.61
N GLY A 285 47.83 -0.53 57.26
CA GLY A 285 48.00 -1.98 57.05
C GLY A 285 48.80 -2.38 55.80
N ILE A 286 49.86 -1.64 55.45
CA ILE A 286 50.75 -1.93 54.31
C ILE A 286 51.78 -3.00 54.67
N LYS A 287 52.05 -3.93 53.74
CA LYS A 287 53.26 -4.74 53.73
C LYS A 287 54.01 -4.50 52.42
N LEU A 288 55.22 -3.97 52.52
CA LEU A 288 56.15 -3.86 51.39
C LEU A 288 57.10 -5.04 51.46
N GLU A 289 56.89 -6.04 50.62
CA GLU A 289 57.87 -7.09 50.39
C GLU A 289 58.58 -6.82 49.08
N ASN A 290 59.77 -6.26 49.22
CA ASN A 290 60.80 -6.52 48.26
C ASN A 290 61.57 -7.72 48.80
N ASN A 291 61.73 -8.80 48.06
CA ASN A 291 62.79 -9.75 48.39
C ASN A 291 64.07 -9.10 47.84
N PRO A 292 64.78 -8.20 48.58
CA PRO A 292 65.15 -8.32 50.00
C PRO A 292 65.10 -7.03 50.87
N VAL A 293 64.06 -6.18 50.85
CA VAL A 293 64.00 -4.94 51.66
C VAL A 293 62.65 -4.77 52.36
N THR A 294 62.68 -4.49 53.67
CA THR A 294 61.55 -3.97 54.46
C THR A 294 61.89 -2.56 54.96
N LEU A 295 60.96 -1.60 54.82
CA LEU A 295 61.04 -0.24 55.35
C LEU A 295 59.87 -0.03 56.33
N HIS A 296 60.16 0.51 57.52
CA HIS A 296 59.15 0.87 58.51
C HIS A 296 59.21 2.36 58.82
N PHE A 297 58.06 3.02 58.79
CA PHE A 297 57.86 4.39 59.25
C PHE A 297 56.56 4.48 60.05
N ASP A 298 56.67 4.52 61.37
CA ASP A 298 55.64 5.12 62.20
C ASP A 298 56.23 5.55 63.56
N ASN A 299 56.59 6.83 63.69
CA ASN A 299 57.17 7.45 64.89
C ASN A 299 58.25 6.66 65.67
N GLY A 300 58.94 5.73 64.99
CA GLY A 300 60.06 4.95 65.49
C GLY A 300 60.26 3.68 64.67
N MET A 301 61.45 3.53 64.07
CA MET A 301 61.86 2.29 63.40
C MET A 301 62.25 1.23 64.45
N LYS A 302 61.58 0.07 64.47
CA LYS A 302 62.09 -1.15 65.16
C LYS A 302 62.57 -2.14 64.10
N THR A 303 63.82 -2.59 64.23
CA THR A 303 64.39 -3.68 63.41
C THR A 303 64.89 -4.76 64.37
N ARG A 304 64.65 -6.04 64.05
CA ARG A 304 65.08 -7.17 64.89
C ARG A 304 65.78 -8.22 64.04
N VAL A 305 67.02 -8.54 64.39
CA VAL A 305 67.77 -9.70 63.88
C VAL A 305 68.31 -10.44 65.10
N ALA A 306 68.06 -11.76 65.17
CA ALA A 306 68.70 -12.69 66.10
C ALA A 306 68.65 -12.32 67.61
N GLY A 307 67.46 -12.04 68.15
CA GLY A 307 67.18 -12.17 69.59
C GLY A 307 67.50 -10.97 70.49
N VAL A 308 67.92 -9.83 69.93
CA VAL A 308 68.09 -8.57 70.68
C VAL A 308 67.03 -7.56 70.23
N GLU A 309 66.34 -6.94 71.19
CA GLU A 309 65.32 -5.93 70.97
C GLU A 309 65.85 -4.57 71.45
N PHE A 310 65.84 -3.56 70.58
CA PHE A 310 66.12 -2.18 70.95
C PHE A 310 64.80 -1.41 71.00
N ASP A 311 64.44 -0.96 72.20
CA ASP A 311 63.34 -0.04 72.42
C ASP A 311 63.91 1.29 72.91
N SER A 312 63.72 2.36 72.15
CA SER A 312 64.15 3.70 72.54
C SER A 312 62.95 4.50 73.03
N LEU A 313 62.36 4.08 74.15
CA LEU A 313 61.42 4.88 74.92
C LEU A 313 61.99 5.08 76.33
N ALA A 314 62.74 6.18 76.48
CA ALA A 314 63.11 6.88 77.70
C ALA A 314 63.18 6.05 79.01
N LEU A 315 64.39 5.59 79.36
CA LEU A 315 64.71 5.06 80.68
C LEU A 315 65.05 6.23 81.64
N SER A 316 64.22 6.50 82.65
CA SER A 316 64.64 7.27 83.82
C SER A 316 64.08 6.62 85.10
N LEU A 317 64.99 6.07 85.92
CA LEU A 317 64.72 5.47 87.22
C LEU A 317 65.30 6.41 88.28
N ARG A 318 64.50 6.91 89.24
CA ARG A 318 65.00 7.49 90.49
C ARG A 318 64.24 6.92 91.69
N ALA A 319 65.03 6.55 92.69
CA ALA A 319 64.70 5.75 93.87
C ALA A 319 63.81 6.47 94.89
N ALA A 320 63.05 5.66 95.64
CA ALA A 320 62.25 6.07 96.78
C ALA A 320 63.10 6.19 98.08
N ALA A 321 62.83 7.23 98.87
CA ALA A 321 63.09 7.27 100.32
C ALA A 321 62.12 8.25 101.00
N ALA A 322 61.83 7.98 102.28
CA ALA A 322 60.59 8.27 103.00
C ALA A 322 60.61 9.51 103.94
N PHE A 323 59.49 9.67 104.66
CA PHE A 323 59.14 10.57 105.81
C PHE A 323 58.70 12.01 105.49
N MET A 324 57.89 12.72 106.29
CA MET A 324 56.74 12.52 107.22
C MET A 324 56.36 13.95 107.66
N PHE A 325 55.05 14.24 107.79
CA PHE A 325 54.35 15.42 108.35
C PHE A 325 55.15 16.51 109.10
N ILE A 326 54.83 17.80 108.83
CA ILE A 326 53.81 18.63 109.52
C ILE A 326 53.08 19.45 108.45
#